data_AF-A0A8T3WAF4-F1
#
_entry.id   AF-A0A8T3WAF4-F1
#
_cell.length_a   1.000
_cell.length_b   1.000
_cell.length_c   1.000
_cell.angle_alpha   90.00
_cell.angle_beta   90.00
_cell.angle_gamma   90.00
#
_symmetry.space_group_name_H-M   'P 1'
#
loop_
_entity.id
_entity.type
_entity.pdbx_description
1 polymer ?
#
loop_
_entity_poly.entity_id
_entity_poly.type
_entity_poly.pdbx_seq_one_letter_code
_entity_poly.pdbx_strand_id
1 'polypeptide(L)'
;MNYKIILSILAIFLISAIYAISCVDTDALGDNVKESLYNRPDEPSLQEVLNDEGYSLDADNDQTQTQIWIAGSDAEFEVKYLGVNSAKRHHFGYYFNGDLSSFVELFDSGVASVGNSFTFSINSGDEIGFAIKTYNLEGDAGDYATENSLNSGVDRAVVYENGDEFILGLEDWGDYDYQDLVVSVKFVECSSNECLEDVSIRYSYGNSYGTGIAIRPEGSGDSGWIGETPANLDKGNYELKYFIDNHKEADDNVHVVVKLDENILSEYDYTINEGSYHYKTVDFNTEQLCGTHTLSLEVQNNNECDMGDNYAERDIYIQCQSEEPVCGNRDLEPEEQCDFGALNGFLCWATYGNICNYCTSSCKLKTINGGLCGDGIRQSCEECDDGNTQSGDGCSETCRSEIPEPVCGNNILEEGEQCDDNNNVDGDGCSALCEIEAESYCGDNNIDPGEQCDDGNVDTGDGCSDQCVIENGPVCGNEVIETGEQCDEGHDNGIRCDNNDHSCDYCTNSCQTKHLQKDRDSGNDDDDNDNTLLSFSSACEPNWECSAWSQCNSGIMRRACIDTNECLLEINKPGETTRCAVQKALAGEEDEGNNYWLWVIAGLLVLIIAIIFNFKNF
;
A
#
# COMPACT_ATOMS: atom_id res chain seq x y z
N MET A 1 43.36 -20.91 62.09
CA MET A 1 43.26 -20.19 60.81
C MET A 1 41.79 -19.93 60.55
N ASN A 2 41.47 -18.69 60.18
CA ASN A 2 40.22 -18.03 60.53
C ASN A 2 38.99 -18.57 59.78
N TYR A 3 37.95 -18.89 60.55
CA TYR A 3 36.58 -19.15 60.08
C TYR A 3 36.04 -18.01 59.17
N LYS A 4 36.59 -16.79 59.32
CA LYS A 4 36.32 -15.64 58.43
C LYS A 4 36.83 -15.84 57.00
N ILE A 5 37.96 -16.53 56.79
CA ILE A 5 38.49 -16.77 55.45
C ILE A 5 37.64 -17.80 54.72
N ILE A 6 37.14 -18.83 55.43
CA ILE A 6 36.25 -19.84 54.86
C ILE A 6 34.87 -19.25 54.56
N LEU A 7 34.32 -18.38 55.43
CA LEU A 7 33.08 -17.64 55.13
C LEU A 7 33.25 -16.64 53.98
N SER A 8 34.41 -16.00 53.85
CA SER A 8 34.68 -15.11 52.71
C SER A 8 34.87 -15.88 51.41
N ILE A 9 35.51 -17.05 51.42
CA ILE A 9 35.65 -17.89 50.22
C ILE A 9 34.30 -18.51 49.83
N LEU A 10 33.46 -18.93 50.78
CA LEU A 10 32.09 -19.38 50.49
C LEU A 10 31.19 -18.23 50.01
N ALA A 11 31.38 -17.00 50.52
CA ALA A 11 30.67 -15.83 50.02
C ALA A 11 31.16 -15.44 48.60
N ILE A 12 32.45 -15.57 48.30
CA ILE A 12 33.00 -15.34 46.97
C ILE A 12 32.52 -16.41 45.97
N PHE A 13 32.46 -17.68 46.38
CA PHE A 13 31.88 -18.76 45.56
C PHE A 13 30.34 -18.68 45.40
N LEU A 14 29.64 -18.04 46.36
CA LEU A 14 28.20 -17.76 46.24
C LEU A 14 27.92 -16.48 45.44
N ILE A 15 28.85 -15.52 45.41
CA ILE A 15 28.74 -14.29 44.60
C ILE A 15 29.15 -14.56 43.14
N SER A 16 30.10 -15.47 42.90
CA SER A 16 30.49 -15.90 41.55
C SER A 16 29.53 -16.90 40.91
N ALA A 17 28.47 -17.31 41.60
CA ALA A 17 27.44 -18.20 41.08
C ALA A 17 26.10 -17.47 40.81
N ILE A 18 26.06 -16.13 40.90
CA ILE A 18 24.81 -15.33 40.81
C ILE A 18 24.83 -14.29 39.68
N TYR A 19 25.93 -14.11 38.96
CA TYR A 19 25.88 -13.41 37.66
C TYR A 19 26.15 -14.43 36.55
N ALA A 20 25.12 -15.18 36.17
CA ALA A 20 25.04 -15.59 34.78
C ALA A 20 24.90 -14.28 33.99
N ILE A 21 25.83 -14.00 33.08
CA ILE A 21 25.69 -12.89 32.14
C ILE A 21 24.41 -13.20 31.35
N SER A 22 23.34 -12.43 31.56
CA SER A 22 22.11 -12.63 30.81
C SER A 22 22.38 -12.23 29.37
N CYS A 23 22.06 -13.11 28.42
CA CYS A 23 22.23 -12.86 27.00
C CYS A 23 21.36 -11.71 26.50
N VAL A 24 20.19 -11.54 27.12
CA VAL A 24 19.31 -10.41 26.92
C VAL A 24 18.92 -9.90 28.31
N ASP A 25 19.19 -8.63 28.55
CA ASP A 25 18.69 -7.91 29.71
C ASP A 25 17.35 -7.24 29.35
N THR A 26 16.48 -7.08 30.34
CA THR A 26 15.22 -6.36 30.18
C THR A 26 15.20 -5.12 31.05
N ASP A 27 14.52 -4.07 30.58
CA ASP A 27 14.27 -2.88 31.38
C ASP A 27 12.79 -2.49 31.32
N ALA A 28 12.24 -2.18 32.50
CA ALA A 28 10.88 -1.66 32.66
C ALA A 28 10.83 -0.14 32.47
N LEU A 29 11.97 0.53 32.25
CA LEU A 29 12.09 1.98 32.08
C LEU A 29 11.48 2.78 33.23
N GLY A 30 11.52 2.20 34.44
CA GLY A 30 10.95 2.78 35.64
C GLY A 30 9.44 2.57 35.80
N ASP A 31 8.79 1.83 34.91
CA ASP A 31 7.44 1.35 35.15
C ASP A 31 7.42 0.26 36.24
N ASN A 32 6.45 0.38 37.14
CA ASN A 32 6.24 -0.51 38.27
C ASN A 32 4.73 -0.73 38.51
N VAL A 33 3.87 -0.35 37.57
CA VAL A 33 2.42 -0.26 37.75
C VAL A 33 1.71 -1.32 36.91
N LYS A 34 1.44 -2.48 37.51
CA LYS A 34 0.66 -3.54 36.86
C LYS A 34 -0.68 -3.08 36.33
N GLU A 35 -1.01 -3.52 35.12
CA GLU A 35 -2.24 -3.26 34.41
C GLU A 35 -3.39 -4.09 34.98
N SER A 36 -4.56 -3.46 35.08
CA SER A 36 -5.80 -4.18 35.37
C SER A 36 -6.40 -4.71 34.08
N LEU A 37 -6.46 -6.04 33.94
CA LEU A 37 -7.01 -6.68 32.75
C LEU A 37 -8.54 -6.64 32.75
N TYR A 38 -9.13 -6.23 31.64
CA TYR A 38 -10.58 -6.14 31.47
C TYR A 38 -11.13 -7.28 30.64
N ASN A 39 -11.80 -8.25 31.27
CA ASN A 39 -12.40 -9.37 30.55
C ASN A 39 -13.77 -9.00 29.94
N ARG A 40 -13.88 -9.11 28.61
CA ARG A 40 -15.16 -9.00 27.90
C ARG A 40 -15.91 -10.34 27.86
N PRO A 41 -17.25 -10.34 27.93
CA PRO A 41 -18.03 -11.59 27.92
C PRO A 41 -18.03 -12.34 26.57
N ASP A 42 -17.78 -11.63 25.47
CA ASP A 42 -17.95 -12.14 24.11
C ASP A 42 -16.62 -12.61 23.49
N GLU A 43 -15.55 -12.62 24.28
CA GLU A 43 -14.16 -12.72 23.85
C GLU A 43 -13.36 -13.55 24.87
N PRO A 44 -12.44 -14.43 24.43
CA PRO A 44 -11.55 -15.15 25.35
C PRO A 44 -10.66 -14.15 26.08
N SER A 45 -10.61 -14.27 27.41
CA SER A 45 -9.70 -13.49 28.25
C SER A 45 -8.23 -13.82 27.96
N LEU A 46 -7.32 -12.88 28.22
CA LEU A 46 -5.88 -13.14 28.15
C LEU A 46 -5.46 -14.37 28.97
N GLN A 47 -6.08 -14.59 30.14
CA GLN A 47 -5.84 -15.79 30.94
C GLN A 47 -6.26 -17.08 30.22
N GLU A 48 -7.36 -17.07 29.47
CA GLU A 48 -7.79 -18.21 28.65
C GLU A 48 -6.81 -18.46 27.49
N VAL A 49 -6.31 -17.41 26.83
CA VAL A 49 -5.28 -17.54 25.78
C VAL A 49 -4.01 -18.19 26.35
N LEU A 50 -3.53 -17.74 27.51
CA LEU A 50 -2.37 -18.32 28.18
C LEU A 50 -2.59 -19.80 28.55
N ASN A 51 -3.78 -20.13 29.06
CA ASN A 51 -4.13 -21.50 29.43
C ASN A 51 -4.23 -22.44 28.22
N ASP A 52 -4.80 -21.97 27.11
CA ASP A 52 -4.97 -22.76 25.88
C ASP A 52 -3.62 -23.09 25.22
N GLU A 53 -2.64 -22.19 25.32
CA GLU A 53 -1.26 -22.43 24.90
C GLU A 53 -0.43 -23.22 25.94
N GLY A 54 -1.00 -23.50 27.12
CA GLY A 54 -0.40 -24.35 28.15
C GLY A 54 0.55 -23.62 29.11
N TYR A 55 0.50 -22.29 29.17
CA TYR A 55 1.29 -21.49 30.11
C TYR A 55 0.70 -21.57 31.52
N SER A 56 1.58 -21.70 32.53
CA SER A 56 1.19 -21.68 33.95
C SER A 56 1.41 -20.30 34.57
N LEU A 57 0.93 -19.25 33.88
CA LEU A 57 1.04 -17.85 34.28
C LEU A 57 -0.30 -17.31 34.79
N ASP A 58 -0.25 -16.43 35.80
CA ASP A 58 -1.38 -15.64 36.27
C ASP A 58 -1.36 -14.27 35.58
N ALA A 59 -2.32 -14.02 34.69
CA ALA A 59 -2.35 -12.85 33.83
C ALA A 59 -2.42 -11.52 34.62
N ASP A 60 -3.02 -11.52 35.81
CA ASP A 60 -3.12 -10.34 36.67
C ASP A 60 -1.86 -10.15 37.53
N ASN A 61 -1.26 -11.25 37.99
CA ASN A 61 -0.25 -11.20 39.04
C ASN A 61 1.19 -11.37 38.56
N ASP A 62 1.44 -11.95 37.38
CA ASP A 62 2.79 -12.29 36.92
C ASP A 62 3.40 -11.28 35.93
N GLN A 63 2.75 -10.13 35.74
CA GLN A 63 3.25 -9.04 34.89
C GLN A 63 4.59 -8.49 35.40
N THR A 64 5.53 -8.28 34.48
CA THR A 64 6.93 -7.87 34.74
C THR A 64 7.20 -6.40 34.41
N GLN A 65 6.29 -5.72 33.71
CA GLN A 65 6.42 -4.35 33.22
C GLN A 65 7.61 -4.11 32.28
N THR A 66 8.17 -5.17 31.71
CA THR A 66 9.24 -5.06 30.72
C THR A 66 8.78 -4.24 29.52
N GLN A 67 9.57 -3.23 29.14
CA GLN A 67 9.29 -2.38 27.97
C GLN A 67 10.31 -2.58 26.85
N ILE A 68 11.56 -2.88 27.20
CA ILE A 68 12.65 -3.07 26.24
C ILE A 68 13.51 -4.29 26.57
N TRP A 69 14.18 -4.79 25.54
CA TRP A 69 15.14 -5.88 25.59
C TRP A 69 16.48 -5.39 25.04
N ILE A 70 17.55 -5.64 25.78
CA ILE A 70 18.91 -5.19 25.47
C ILE A 70 19.76 -6.43 25.26
N ALA A 71 20.33 -6.58 24.07
CA ALA A 71 21.21 -7.69 23.75
C ALA A 71 22.58 -7.51 24.45
N GLY A 72 22.94 -8.43 25.34
CA GLY A 72 24.28 -8.51 25.92
C GLY A 72 25.28 -9.18 24.96
N SER A 73 24.79 -10.06 24.08
CA SER A 73 25.53 -10.74 23.01
C SER A 73 24.64 -10.83 21.77
N ASP A 74 25.20 -11.24 20.63
CA ASP A 74 24.39 -11.60 19.47
C ASP A 74 23.35 -12.65 19.87
N ALA A 75 22.09 -12.36 19.54
CA ALA A 75 20.94 -13.09 20.04
C ALA A 75 19.96 -13.40 18.90
N GLU A 76 19.54 -14.66 18.81
CA GLU A 76 18.45 -15.08 17.94
C GLU A 76 17.15 -15.22 18.72
N PHE A 77 16.11 -14.58 18.22
CA PHE A 77 14.76 -14.57 18.77
C PHE A 77 13.87 -15.44 17.90
N GLU A 78 13.01 -16.24 18.53
CA GLU A 78 11.87 -16.91 17.91
C GLU A 78 10.59 -16.28 18.47
N VAL A 79 9.82 -15.65 17.60
CA VAL A 79 8.50 -15.12 17.91
C VAL A 79 7.46 -16.11 17.44
N LYS A 80 6.66 -16.63 18.37
CA LYS A 80 5.51 -17.47 18.06
C LYS A 80 4.23 -16.67 18.21
N TYR A 81 3.39 -16.71 17.19
CA TYR A 81 2.07 -16.08 17.21
C TYR A 81 1.07 -16.94 17.98
N LEU A 82 0.55 -16.44 19.10
CA LEU A 82 -0.33 -17.18 20.02
C LEU A 82 -1.82 -16.89 19.79
N GLY A 83 -2.16 -15.70 19.29
CA GLY A 83 -3.56 -15.36 19.03
C GLY A 83 -3.78 -13.89 18.70
N VAL A 84 -4.90 -13.62 18.01
CA VAL A 84 -5.47 -12.29 17.82
C VAL A 84 -6.94 -12.38 18.22
N ASN A 85 -7.41 -11.39 18.95
CA ASN A 85 -8.83 -11.26 19.24
C ASN A 85 -9.37 -9.87 18.90
N SER A 86 -8.68 -9.15 18.02
CA SER A 86 -9.15 -7.91 17.44
C SER A 86 -9.93 -8.15 16.14
N ALA A 87 -10.90 -7.28 15.87
CA ALA A 87 -11.56 -7.20 14.55
C ALA A 87 -10.65 -6.55 13.48
N LYS A 88 -9.47 -6.06 13.88
CA LYS A 88 -8.52 -5.35 13.03
C LYS A 88 -7.33 -6.24 12.66
N ARG A 89 -6.61 -5.81 11.63
CA ARG A 89 -5.39 -6.46 11.13
C ARG A 89 -4.18 -5.76 11.74
N HIS A 90 -3.29 -6.53 12.36
CA HIS A 90 -2.09 -6.03 13.04
C HIS A 90 -0.84 -6.55 12.35
N HIS A 91 0.10 -5.65 12.13
CA HIS A 91 1.44 -5.98 11.69
C HIS A 91 2.31 -5.96 12.94
N PHE A 92 2.78 -7.13 13.36
CA PHE A 92 3.62 -7.29 14.53
C PHE A 92 5.10 -7.27 14.12
N GLY A 93 5.92 -6.60 14.91
CA GLY A 93 7.34 -6.45 14.65
C GLY A 93 8.10 -5.88 15.84
N TYR A 94 9.36 -5.56 15.59
CA TYR A 94 10.26 -4.94 16.55
C TYR A 94 10.84 -3.64 15.99
N TYR A 95 11.35 -2.79 16.86
CA TYR A 95 11.99 -1.53 16.52
C TYR A 95 13.19 -1.30 17.45
N PHE A 96 14.12 -0.44 17.04
CA PHE A 96 15.38 -0.19 17.73
C PHE A 96 15.39 1.14 18.48
N ASN A 97 16.05 1.17 19.63
CA ASN A 97 16.46 2.38 20.37
C ASN A 97 15.33 3.41 20.57
N GLY A 98 14.10 2.97 20.88
CA GLY A 98 12.97 3.88 21.08
C GLY A 98 12.46 4.59 19.82
N ASP A 99 12.84 4.16 18.60
CA ASP A 99 12.43 4.79 17.35
C ASP A 99 11.51 3.90 16.51
N LEU A 100 10.20 4.19 16.52
CA LEU A 100 9.19 3.51 15.68
C LEU A 100 9.41 3.67 14.17
N SER A 101 10.26 4.60 13.73
CA SER A 101 10.64 4.72 12.31
C SER A 101 11.52 3.55 11.84
N SER A 102 12.22 2.88 12.78
CA SER A 102 13.05 1.71 12.55
C SER A 102 12.28 0.38 12.54
N PHE A 103 10.95 0.42 12.60
CA PHE A 103 10.10 -0.76 12.73
C PHE A 103 10.33 -1.80 11.62
N VAL A 104 10.64 -3.03 12.03
CA VAL A 104 10.79 -4.20 11.17
C VAL A 104 9.63 -5.15 11.43
N GLU A 105 8.80 -5.33 10.41
CA GLU A 105 7.67 -6.27 10.47
C GLU A 105 8.15 -7.72 10.46
N LEU A 106 7.65 -8.53 11.40
CA LEU A 106 7.85 -9.97 11.43
C LEU A 106 6.69 -10.70 10.74
N PHE A 107 5.46 -10.31 11.06
CA PHE A 107 4.29 -10.91 10.45
C PHE A 107 3.04 -10.02 10.52
N ASP A 108 2.07 -10.40 9.72
CA ASP A 108 0.76 -9.80 9.63
C ASP A 108 -0.31 -10.77 10.17
N SER A 109 -1.05 -10.37 11.19
CA SER A 109 -2.05 -11.20 11.89
C SER A 109 -3.22 -11.64 11.01
N GLY A 110 -3.48 -10.93 9.90
CA GLY A 110 -4.49 -11.32 8.90
C GLY A 110 -4.02 -12.41 7.94
N VAL A 111 -2.71 -12.72 7.94
CA VAL A 111 -2.08 -13.73 7.08
C VAL A 111 -1.49 -14.88 7.90
N ALA A 112 -0.89 -14.56 9.04
CA ALA A 112 -0.29 -15.52 9.94
C ALA A 112 -1.36 -16.41 10.60
N SER A 113 -1.02 -17.68 10.81
CA SER A 113 -1.85 -18.62 11.55
C SER A 113 -1.30 -18.78 12.96
N VAL A 114 -2.19 -18.90 13.95
CA VAL A 114 -1.79 -19.22 15.33
C VAL A 114 -0.89 -20.45 15.34
N GLY A 115 0.21 -20.36 16.08
CA GLY A 115 1.27 -21.36 16.13
C GLY A 115 2.42 -21.14 15.15
N ASN A 116 2.33 -20.19 14.22
CA ASN A 116 3.45 -19.85 13.35
C ASN A 116 4.60 -19.21 14.17
N SER A 117 5.83 -19.64 13.91
CA SER A 117 7.06 -19.06 14.45
C SER A 117 7.80 -18.25 13.39
N PHE A 118 8.43 -17.16 13.82
CA PHE A 118 9.24 -16.25 13.02
C PHE A 118 10.55 -16.03 13.75
N THR A 119 11.68 -16.03 13.04
CA THR A 119 12.98 -15.79 13.68
C THR A 119 13.63 -14.51 13.17
N PHE A 120 14.37 -13.85 14.06
CA PHE A 120 15.21 -12.70 13.73
C PHE A 120 16.43 -12.66 14.66
N SER A 121 17.46 -11.93 14.26
CA SER A 121 18.69 -11.78 15.03
C SER A 121 18.97 -10.32 15.29
N ILE A 122 19.51 -10.02 16.47
CA ILE A 122 20.03 -8.71 16.85
C ILE A 122 21.45 -8.85 17.37
N ASN A 123 22.24 -7.79 17.27
CA ASN A 123 23.65 -7.82 17.63
C ASN A 123 23.86 -7.41 19.09
N SER A 124 25.02 -7.75 19.64
CA SER A 124 25.43 -7.26 20.96
C SER A 124 25.33 -5.73 21.06
N GLY A 125 24.67 -5.25 22.11
CA GLY A 125 24.46 -3.83 22.39
C GLY A 125 23.19 -3.23 21.78
N ASP A 126 22.47 -3.96 20.92
CA ASP A 126 21.20 -3.49 20.38
C ASP A 126 20.12 -3.44 21.47
N GLU A 127 19.37 -2.34 21.51
CA GLU A 127 18.15 -2.17 22.30
C GLU A 127 16.94 -2.28 21.36
N ILE A 128 16.02 -3.19 21.68
CA ILE A 128 14.78 -3.36 20.93
C ILE A 128 13.53 -3.26 21.82
N GLY A 129 12.47 -2.76 21.21
CA GLY A 129 11.10 -2.91 21.71
C GLY A 129 10.22 -3.59 20.65
N PHE A 130 9.08 -4.11 21.08
CA PHE A 130 8.07 -4.68 20.18
C PHE A 130 6.90 -3.73 19.98
N ALA A 131 6.25 -3.80 18.81
CA ALA A 131 5.10 -2.99 18.50
C ALA A 131 4.11 -3.70 17.57
N ILE A 132 2.86 -3.24 17.60
CA ILE A 132 1.86 -3.51 16.56
C ILE A 132 1.58 -2.23 15.78
N LYS A 133 1.52 -2.36 14.44
CA LYS A 133 0.92 -1.36 13.56
C LYS A 133 -0.44 -1.87 13.11
N THR A 134 -1.49 -1.16 13.50
CA THR A 134 -2.86 -1.55 13.15
C THR A 134 -3.29 -0.84 11.88
N TYR A 135 -3.90 -1.57 10.94
CA TYR A 135 -4.55 -0.99 9.75
C TYR A 135 -6.06 -1.25 9.79
N ASN A 136 -6.85 -0.23 9.50
CA ASN A 136 -8.28 -0.36 9.24
C ASN A 136 -8.55 -0.35 7.71
N LEU A 137 -9.81 -0.56 7.31
CA LEU A 137 -10.21 -0.54 5.88
C LEU A 137 -10.06 0.84 5.21
N GLU A 138 -9.80 1.91 5.98
CA GLU A 138 -9.65 3.30 5.54
C GLU A 138 -8.20 3.84 5.66
N GLY A 139 -7.24 3.08 6.20
CA GLY A 139 -5.83 3.48 6.40
C GLY A 139 -5.23 3.09 7.77
N ASP A 140 -4.11 3.70 8.14
CA ASP A 140 -3.37 3.46 9.40
C ASP A 140 -4.24 3.81 10.62
N ALA A 141 -4.41 2.85 11.54
CA ALA A 141 -5.27 2.95 12.71
C ALA A 141 -4.49 3.19 14.03
N GLY A 142 -3.16 3.14 14.00
CA GLY A 142 -2.28 3.49 15.12
C GLY A 142 -1.09 2.54 15.27
N ASP A 143 0.01 3.06 15.81
CA ASP A 143 1.21 2.32 16.18
C ASP A 143 1.25 2.23 17.72
N TYR A 144 1.35 1.01 18.26
CA TYR A 144 1.35 0.77 19.70
C TYR A 144 2.56 -0.06 20.09
N ALA A 145 3.41 0.52 20.94
CA ALA A 145 4.69 -0.05 21.35
C ALA A 145 4.61 -0.69 22.74
N THR A 146 5.64 -1.45 23.08
CA THR A 146 5.90 -1.92 24.45
C THR A 146 6.37 -0.77 25.35
N GLU A 147 7.01 0.26 24.79
CA GLU A 147 7.40 1.46 25.53
C GLU A 147 6.28 2.49 25.72
N ASN A 148 6.06 2.89 26.97
CA ASN A 148 5.04 3.88 27.31
C ASN A 148 5.34 5.26 26.74
N SER A 149 6.62 5.62 26.65
CA SER A 149 7.06 6.91 26.11
C SER A 149 6.56 7.15 24.67
N LEU A 150 6.44 6.06 23.89
CA LEU A 150 5.97 6.06 22.50
C LEU A 150 4.44 6.00 22.41
N ASN A 151 3.78 5.62 23.50
CA ASN A 151 2.32 5.52 23.60
C ASN A 151 1.67 6.70 24.33
N SER A 152 2.31 7.87 24.34
CA SER A 152 1.85 9.04 25.11
C SER A 152 1.70 8.79 26.62
N GLY A 153 2.52 7.86 27.16
CA GLY A 153 2.56 7.49 28.57
C GLY A 153 1.51 6.45 28.99
N VAL A 154 0.87 5.76 28.05
CA VAL A 154 -0.14 4.73 28.30
C VAL A 154 0.45 3.36 28.01
N ASP A 155 0.29 2.40 28.93
CA ASP A 155 0.63 1.00 28.71
C ASP A 155 -0.21 0.42 27.57
N ARG A 156 0.48 -0.16 26.57
CA ARG A 156 -0.13 -0.85 25.43
C ARG A 156 0.33 -2.29 25.31
N ALA A 157 1.14 -2.74 26.26
CA ALA A 157 1.61 -4.10 26.35
C ALA A 157 1.61 -4.53 27.81
N VAL A 158 1.26 -5.79 28.05
CA VAL A 158 1.59 -6.50 29.28
C VAL A 158 2.59 -7.60 28.95
N VAL A 159 3.61 -7.74 29.79
CA VAL A 159 4.72 -8.67 29.53
C VAL A 159 4.91 -9.62 30.70
N TYR A 160 5.01 -10.91 30.38
CA TYR A 160 5.22 -12.00 31.33
C TYR A 160 6.54 -12.73 31.06
N GLU A 161 7.23 -13.13 32.12
CA GLU A 161 8.40 -14.00 32.05
C GLU A 161 8.02 -15.46 32.31
N ASN A 162 8.46 -16.38 31.44
CA ASN A 162 8.25 -17.81 31.59
C ASN A 162 9.52 -18.60 31.23
N GLY A 163 10.54 -18.53 32.08
CA GLY A 163 11.85 -19.13 31.80
C GLY A 163 12.58 -18.31 30.74
N ASP A 164 12.94 -18.94 29.62
CA ASP A 164 13.67 -18.30 28.49
C ASP A 164 12.70 -17.75 27.42
N GLU A 165 11.46 -17.49 27.80
CA GLU A 165 10.39 -17.03 26.91
C GLU A 165 9.62 -15.89 27.59
N PHE A 166 9.39 -14.82 26.84
CA PHE A 166 8.53 -13.71 27.21
C PHE A 166 7.19 -13.84 26.50
N ILE A 167 6.09 -13.56 27.19
CA ILE A 167 4.76 -13.53 26.57
C ILE A 167 4.30 -12.08 26.58
N LEU A 168 3.92 -11.56 25.41
CA LEU A 168 3.48 -10.19 25.22
C LEU A 168 1.99 -10.21 24.84
N GLY A 169 1.16 -9.55 25.65
CA GLY A 169 -0.22 -9.21 25.30
C GLY A 169 -0.28 -7.75 24.90
N LEU A 170 -0.66 -7.46 23.66
CA LEU A 170 -0.68 -6.12 23.08
C LEU A 170 -2.12 -5.62 22.92
N GLU A 171 -2.27 -4.30 23.04
CA GLU A 171 -3.55 -3.59 23.07
C GLU A 171 -3.56 -2.43 22.07
N ASP A 172 -4.62 -2.35 21.28
CA ASP A 172 -4.75 -1.48 20.13
C ASP A 172 -5.80 -0.36 20.32
N TRP A 173 -6.73 -0.45 21.28
CA TRP A 173 -7.75 0.57 21.45
C TRP A 173 -8.22 0.90 22.86
N GLY A 174 -7.46 0.48 23.86
CA GLY A 174 -7.65 0.87 25.26
C GLY A 174 -8.96 0.35 25.83
N ASP A 175 -9.42 -0.82 25.39
CA ASP A 175 -10.35 -1.61 26.19
C ASP A 175 -9.64 -2.46 27.26
N TYR A 176 -8.30 -2.50 27.21
CA TYR A 176 -7.40 -2.96 28.26
C TYR A 176 -7.58 -4.45 28.54
N ASP A 177 -7.88 -5.21 27.49
CA ASP A 177 -7.95 -6.67 27.56
C ASP A 177 -6.63 -7.32 27.11
N TYR A 178 -5.75 -6.57 26.42
CA TYR A 178 -4.40 -6.96 26.02
C TYR A 178 -4.32 -8.29 25.28
N GLN A 179 -5.41 -8.66 24.62
CA GLN A 179 -5.52 -9.89 23.84
C GLN A 179 -5.77 -9.60 22.35
N ASP A 180 -5.70 -8.32 21.94
CA ASP A 180 -5.75 -7.91 20.54
C ASP A 180 -4.70 -8.66 19.73
N LEU A 181 -3.46 -8.75 20.23
CA LEU A 181 -2.43 -9.62 19.68
C LEU A 181 -1.55 -10.17 20.79
N VAL A 182 -1.44 -11.50 20.84
CA VAL A 182 -0.63 -12.23 21.82
C VAL A 182 0.46 -13.00 21.09
N VAL A 183 1.70 -12.81 21.54
CA VAL A 183 2.87 -13.51 21.02
C VAL A 183 3.71 -14.04 22.16
N SER A 184 4.45 -15.11 21.91
CA SER A 184 5.61 -15.43 22.71
C SER A 184 6.88 -15.06 21.97
N VAL A 185 7.87 -14.61 22.72
CA VAL A 185 9.18 -14.17 22.27
C VAL A 185 10.18 -15.00 23.05
N LYS A 186 10.76 -15.99 22.39
CA LYS A 186 11.68 -16.96 22.99
C LYS A 186 13.09 -16.73 22.50
N PHE A 187 14.06 -16.86 23.40
CA PHE A 187 15.48 -16.89 23.02
C PHE A 187 15.84 -18.27 22.49
N VAL A 188 16.33 -18.34 21.25
CA VAL A 188 16.64 -19.62 20.58
C VAL A 188 18.06 -20.05 20.91
N GLU A 189 19.00 -19.19 20.54
CA GLU A 189 20.42 -19.37 20.80
C GLU A 189 21.03 -18.01 21.09
N CYS A 190 21.82 -17.97 22.13
CA CYS A 190 22.86 -16.97 22.29
C CYS A 190 24.10 -17.63 21.72
N SER A 191 24.81 -16.95 20.82
CA SER A 191 26.18 -17.35 20.58
C SER A 191 26.93 -17.14 21.90
N SER A 192 27.00 -18.20 22.71
CA SER A 192 27.76 -18.24 23.95
C SER A 192 29.24 -18.30 23.61
N ASN A 193 29.74 -17.22 23.03
CA ASN A 193 31.07 -16.81 23.39
C ASN A 193 30.96 -16.15 24.76
N GLU A 194 30.82 -16.99 25.80
CA GLU A 194 31.41 -16.64 27.08
C GLU A 194 32.94 -16.57 26.88
N CYS A 195 33.42 -15.51 26.25
CA CYS A 195 34.79 -15.08 26.49
C CYS A 195 34.78 -14.31 27.81
N LEU A 196 34.84 -15.03 28.93
CA LEU A 196 35.18 -14.42 30.22
C LEU A 196 36.64 -13.89 30.26
N GLU A 197 37.31 -13.73 29.11
CA GLU A 197 38.73 -13.39 28.95
C GLU A 197 39.03 -12.69 27.59
N ASP A 198 38.29 -11.65 27.17
CA ASP A 198 38.56 -10.94 25.88
C ASP A 198 38.97 -9.45 26.00
N VAL A 199 39.56 -8.97 24.90
CA VAL A 199 39.79 -7.55 24.63
C VAL A 199 38.56 -6.99 23.91
N SER A 200 37.88 -6.02 24.52
CA SER A 200 36.65 -5.42 23.95
C SER A 200 36.86 -3.97 23.53
N ILE A 201 36.17 -3.55 22.47
CA ILE A 201 36.11 -2.15 22.04
C ILE A 201 34.88 -1.45 22.65
N ARG A 202 35.11 -0.30 23.27
CA ARG A 202 34.04 0.57 23.78
C ARG A 202 34.27 2.02 23.39
N TYR A 203 33.21 2.81 23.38
CA TYR A 203 33.32 4.25 23.45
C TYR A 203 32.74 4.78 24.76
N SER A 204 33.21 5.94 25.19
CA SER A 204 32.70 6.64 26.37
C SER A 204 32.49 8.11 26.03
N TYR A 205 31.26 8.57 26.24
CA TYR A 205 30.90 9.97 26.24
C TYR A 205 30.14 10.32 27.53
N GLY A 206 30.69 11.23 28.34
CA GLY A 206 30.10 11.58 29.63
C GLY A 206 30.07 10.39 30.61
N ASN A 207 28.92 10.16 31.25
CA ASN A 207 28.70 9.03 32.18
C ASN A 207 28.16 7.77 31.48
N SER A 208 28.05 7.78 30.15
CA SER A 208 27.49 6.68 29.36
C SER A 208 28.61 5.93 28.62
N TYR A 209 28.50 4.61 28.56
CA TYR A 209 29.42 3.70 27.89
C TYR A 209 28.64 2.84 26.89
N GLY A 210 29.15 2.68 25.68
CA GLY A 210 28.59 1.79 24.66
C GLY A 210 29.70 1.06 23.90
N THR A 211 29.34 0.07 23.09
CA THR A 211 30.25 -0.62 22.16
C THR A 211 30.46 0.23 20.90
N GLY A 212 31.70 0.46 20.46
CA GLY A 212 31.96 1.14 19.18
C GLY A 212 32.87 2.38 19.21
N ILE A 213 32.63 3.33 18.28
CA ILE A 213 33.53 4.43 17.96
C ILE A 213 32.86 5.81 18.14
N ALA A 214 33.47 6.71 18.93
CA ALA A 214 32.98 8.08 19.11
C ALA A 214 33.64 9.06 18.13
N ILE A 215 32.86 10.03 17.64
CA ILE A 215 33.29 11.04 16.66
C ILE A 215 32.93 12.43 17.19
N ARG A 216 33.80 13.42 16.97
CA ARG A 216 33.49 14.84 17.19
C ARG A 216 34.20 15.73 16.17
N PRO A 217 33.69 16.95 15.90
CA PRO A 217 34.45 17.94 15.12
C PRO A 217 35.74 18.34 15.84
N GLU A 218 36.83 18.52 15.09
CA GLU A 218 38.13 18.90 15.64
C GLU A 218 38.02 20.24 16.42
N GLY A 219 38.50 20.24 17.67
CA GLY A 219 38.54 21.45 18.50
C GLY A 219 37.20 21.86 19.14
N SER A 220 36.18 21.01 19.06
CA SER A 220 34.86 21.24 19.69
C SER A 220 34.81 21.09 21.21
N GLY A 221 35.89 20.60 21.86
CA GLY A 221 35.97 20.39 23.31
C GLY A 221 35.20 19.16 23.80
N ASP A 222 34.93 19.09 25.11
CA ASP A 222 34.35 17.90 25.75
C ASP A 222 32.85 17.72 25.50
N SER A 223 32.16 18.68 24.88
CA SER A 223 30.70 18.63 24.61
C SER A 223 30.33 18.39 23.14
N GLY A 224 31.31 18.17 22.26
CA GLY A 224 31.11 18.09 20.81
C GLY A 224 30.89 16.69 20.23
N TRP A 225 30.68 15.68 21.06
CA TRP A 225 30.58 14.29 20.62
C TRP A 225 29.23 14.01 19.94
N ILE A 226 29.31 13.33 18.80
CA ILE A 226 28.17 12.96 17.96
C ILE A 226 27.73 11.56 18.36
N GLY A 227 26.49 11.43 18.86
CA GLY A 227 25.92 10.19 19.39
C GLY A 227 24.94 9.47 18.46
N GLU A 228 24.61 10.06 17.31
CA GLU A 228 23.69 9.47 16.32
C GLU A 228 24.39 8.44 15.42
N THR A 229 23.66 7.42 15.00
CA THR A 229 24.08 6.40 14.03
C THR A 229 22.98 6.25 12.98
N PRO A 230 23.25 6.43 11.67
CA PRO A 230 24.49 6.95 11.07
C PRO A 230 24.78 8.40 11.50
N ALA A 231 26.07 8.76 11.62
CA ALA A 231 26.45 10.13 12.00
C ALA A 231 26.46 11.06 10.79
N ASN A 232 25.68 12.14 10.82
CA ASN A 232 25.69 13.12 9.74
C ASN A 232 26.82 14.13 9.95
N LEU A 233 27.83 14.07 9.09
CA LEU A 233 29.01 14.92 9.16
C LEU A 233 29.01 15.96 8.03
N ASP A 234 29.33 17.19 8.41
CA ASP A 234 29.74 18.22 7.45
C ASP A 234 31.14 17.93 6.91
N LYS A 235 31.53 18.65 5.86
CA LYS A 235 32.92 18.63 5.40
C LYS A 235 33.82 19.35 6.40
N GLY A 236 34.91 18.70 6.81
CA GLY A 236 35.87 19.27 7.75
C GLY A 236 36.81 18.24 8.38
N ASN A 237 37.42 18.61 9.49
CA ASN A 237 38.29 17.75 10.29
C ASN A 237 37.52 17.20 11.49
N TYR A 238 37.74 15.92 11.78
CA TYR A 238 37.08 15.20 12.86
C TYR A 238 38.09 14.40 13.68
N GLU A 239 37.78 14.27 14.98
CA GLU A 239 38.51 13.45 15.94
C GLU A 239 37.66 12.20 16.27
N LEU A 240 38.27 11.04 16.08
CA LEU A 240 37.78 9.74 16.50
C LEU A 240 38.28 9.41 17.90
N LYS A 241 37.46 8.79 18.76
CA LYS A 241 37.92 8.23 20.04
C LYS A 241 37.30 6.88 20.30
N TYR A 242 38.13 5.97 20.77
CA TYR A 242 37.78 4.63 21.17
C TYR A 242 38.55 4.24 22.42
N PHE A 243 38.02 3.24 23.12
CA PHE A 243 38.61 2.61 24.28
C PHE A 243 38.75 1.13 23.98
N ILE A 244 39.87 0.56 24.37
CA ILE A 244 40.13 -0.87 24.31
C ILE A 244 40.29 -1.32 25.75
N ASP A 245 39.42 -2.22 26.18
CA ASP A 245 39.40 -2.73 27.54
C ASP A 245 39.84 -4.19 27.57
N ASN A 246 40.91 -4.47 28.32
CA ASN A 246 41.43 -5.82 28.49
C ASN A 246 40.85 -6.42 29.78
N HIS A 247 39.86 -7.31 29.62
CA HIS A 247 39.23 -8.00 30.74
C HIS A 247 39.95 -9.29 31.15
N LYS A 248 41.10 -9.58 30.53
CA LYS A 248 41.94 -10.75 30.87
C LYS A 248 42.81 -10.51 32.10
N GLU A 249 43.03 -11.57 32.88
CA GLU A 249 44.00 -11.60 34.00
C GLU A 249 45.49 -11.56 33.55
N ALA A 250 45.78 -11.12 32.32
CA ALA A 250 47.13 -11.07 31.76
C ALA A 250 47.34 -9.90 30.80
N ASP A 251 48.56 -9.36 30.78
CA ASP A 251 48.98 -8.35 29.81
C ASP A 251 48.97 -8.93 28.39
N ASP A 252 48.22 -8.31 27.49
CA ASP A 252 48.06 -8.77 26.11
C ASP A 252 48.61 -7.75 25.11
N ASN A 253 49.29 -8.27 24.08
CA ASN A 253 49.75 -7.45 22.96
C ASN A 253 48.68 -7.50 21.87
N VAL A 254 48.12 -6.34 21.59
CA VAL A 254 47.09 -6.16 20.57
C VAL A 254 47.64 -5.36 19.41
N HIS A 255 47.20 -5.73 18.21
CA HIS A 255 47.44 -4.98 16.99
C HIS A 255 46.16 -4.22 16.64
N VAL A 256 46.23 -2.90 16.57
CA VAL A 256 45.06 -2.02 16.42
C VAL A 256 45.10 -1.35 15.05
N VAL A 257 44.04 -1.50 14.26
CA VAL A 257 43.87 -0.89 12.94
C VAL A 257 42.56 -0.10 12.91
N VAL A 258 42.64 1.18 12.60
CA VAL A 258 41.50 2.06 12.39
C VAL A 258 41.42 2.40 10.92
N LYS A 259 40.27 2.20 10.29
CA LYS A 259 40.04 2.46 8.86
C LYS A 259 38.84 3.38 8.65
N LEU A 260 38.88 4.08 7.53
CA LEU A 260 37.75 4.72 6.90
C LEU A 260 37.57 4.09 5.53
N ASP A 261 36.50 3.32 5.38
CA ASP A 261 36.33 2.31 4.35
C ASP A 261 37.55 1.38 4.30
N GLU A 262 38.27 1.34 3.17
CA GLU A 262 39.50 0.56 3.00
C GLU A 262 40.78 1.34 3.41
N ASN A 263 40.69 2.64 3.71
CA ASN A 263 41.86 3.48 4.01
C ASN A 263 42.25 3.43 5.49
N ILE A 264 43.47 3.02 5.80
CA ILE A 264 44.00 2.98 7.16
C ILE A 264 44.28 4.40 7.67
N LEU A 265 43.57 4.81 8.73
CA LEU A 265 43.77 6.08 9.43
C LEU A 265 44.86 5.97 10.51
N SER A 266 44.91 4.85 11.23
CA SER A 266 45.91 4.59 12.28
C SER A 266 46.15 3.10 12.43
N GLU A 267 47.41 2.69 12.58
CA GLU A 267 47.82 1.30 12.80
C GLU A 267 48.97 1.26 13.81
N TYR A 268 48.87 0.43 14.84
CA TYR A 268 49.93 0.29 15.86
C TYR A 268 49.75 -0.95 16.74
N ASP A 269 50.86 -1.43 17.30
CA ASP A 269 50.87 -2.45 18.35
C ASP A 269 50.86 -1.80 19.74
N TYR A 270 50.13 -2.38 20.69
CA TYR A 270 50.09 -1.89 22.06
C TYR A 270 49.93 -3.04 23.07
N THR A 271 50.54 -2.91 24.24
CA THR A 271 50.37 -3.86 25.35
C THR A 271 49.34 -3.30 26.33
N ILE A 272 48.19 -3.95 26.46
CA ILE A 272 47.16 -3.57 27.43
C ILE A 272 47.30 -4.45 28.66
N ASN A 273 47.59 -3.83 29.80
CA ASN A 273 47.76 -4.57 31.05
C ASN A 273 46.40 -4.99 31.64
N GLU A 274 46.43 -6.03 32.47
CA GLU A 274 45.25 -6.50 33.22
C GLU A 274 44.52 -5.34 33.94
N GLY A 275 43.19 -5.28 33.77
CA GLY A 275 42.32 -4.30 34.44
C GLY A 275 42.59 -2.85 34.05
N SER A 276 43.28 -2.62 32.92
CA SER A 276 43.59 -1.30 32.39
C SER A 276 42.88 -1.10 31.06
N TYR A 277 42.40 0.12 30.82
CA TYR A 277 41.87 0.53 29.52
C TYR A 277 42.88 1.39 28.76
N HIS A 278 42.93 1.20 27.45
CA HIS A 278 43.65 2.05 26.52
C HIS A 278 42.66 2.96 25.79
N TYR A 279 43.00 4.22 25.56
CA TYR A 279 42.22 5.07 24.67
C TYR A 279 43.15 5.81 23.72
N LYS A 280 42.65 6.10 22.52
CA LYS A 280 43.40 6.87 21.53
C LYS A 280 42.45 7.79 20.76
N THR A 281 43.01 8.92 20.34
CA THR A 281 42.35 9.83 19.40
C THR A 281 43.01 9.72 18.04
N VAL A 282 42.20 9.62 16.99
CA VAL A 282 42.67 9.55 15.59
C VAL A 282 41.94 10.62 14.79
N ASP A 283 42.70 11.42 14.06
CA ASP A 283 42.13 12.50 13.26
C ASP A 283 41.86 12.01 11.84
N PHE A 284 40.76 12.48 11.24
CA PHE A 284 40.47 12.26 9.82
C PHE A 284 39.80 13.49 9.21
N ASN A 285 39.86 13.59 7.88
CA ASN A 285 39.35 14.72 7.12
C ASN A 285 38.28 14.24 6.12
N THR A 286 37.14 14.92 6.10
CA THR A 286 35.98 14.58 5.26
C THR A 286 35.84 15.47 4.02
N GLU A 287 36.78 16.39 3.74
CA GLU A 287 36.66 17.38 2.66
C GLU A 287 36.53 16.75 1.26
N GLN A 288 37.19 15.60 1.06
CA GLN A 288 37.22 14.87 -0.21
C GLN A 288 36.23 13.71 -0.26
N LEU A 289 35.42 13.53 0.78
CA LEU A 289 34.49 12.41 0.94
C LEU A 289 33.04 12.88 0.70
N CYS A 290 32.17 11.96 0.32
CA CYS A 290 30.77 12.24 0.01
C CYS A 290 29.98 10.92 -0.04
N GLY A 291 28.80 10.92 0.59
CA GLY A 291 27.93 9.77 0.70
C GLY A 291 28.16 9.02 2.00
N THR A 292 27.73 7.76 2.03
CA THR A 292 27.91 6.88 3.18
C THR A 292 29.31 6.27 3.15
N HIS A 293 30.00 6.37 4.28
CA HIS A 293 31.30 5.76 4.53
C HIS A 293 31.25 5.01 5.86
N THR A 294 32.09 4.00 6.02
CA THR A 294 32.13 3.17 7.23
C THR A 294 33.47 3.36 7.94
N LEU A 295 33.43 3.80 9.19
CA LEU A 295 34.59 3.77 10.07
C LEU A 295 34.67 2.39 10.71
N SER A 296 35.81 1.71 10.59
CA SER A 296 36.04 0.44 11.26
C SER A 296 37.25 0.50 12.18
N LEU A 297 37.17 -0.24 13.28
CA LEU A 297 38.24 -0.44 14.24
C LEU A 297 38.38 -1.95 14.45
N GLU A 298 39.55 -2.46 14.08
CA GLU A 298 39.95 -3.85 14.24
C GLU A 298 41.04 -3.92 15.30
N VAL A 299 40.84 -4.79 16.28
CA VAL A 299 41.83 -5.18 17.27
C VAL A 299 42.13 -6.65 17.04
N GLN A 300 43.40 -7.01 16.89
CA GLN A 300 43.81 -8.39 16.67
C GLN A 300 44.77 -8.83 17.77
N ASN A 301 44.51 -9.99 18.36
CA ASN A 301 45.44 -10.68 19.25
C ASN A 301 45.57 -12.16 18.86
N ASN A 302 46.72 -12.76 19.16
CA ASN A 302 47.04 -14.14 18.77
C ASN A 302 46.30 -15.21 19.60
N ASN A 303 45.44 -14.83 20.54
CA ASN A 303 44.78 -15.74 21.50
C ASN A 303 43.25 -15.56 21.58
N GLU A 304 42.62 -14.88 20.62
CA GLU A 304 41.18 -14.52 20.68
C GLU A 304 40.27 -15.65 20.19
N CYS A 305 39.17 -15.87 20.92
CA CYS A 305 38.17 -16.91 20.65
C CYS A 305 36.87 -16.34 20.07
N ASP A 306 36.68 -15.01 20.10
CA ASP A 306 35.58 -14.30 19.44
C ASP A 306 36.12 -13.18 18.53
N MET A 307 35.64 -13.12 17.30
CA MET A 307 36.00 -12.07 16.32
C MET A 307 34.97 -10.93 16.26
N GLY A 308 33.92 -10.97 17.09
CA GLY A 308 32.87 -9.95 17.15
C GLY A 308 33.24 -8.72 18.00
N ASP A 309 33.84 -8.93 19.18
CA ASP A 309 34.09 -7.86 20.18
C ASP A 309 35.37 -7.05 19.93
N ASN A 310 36.28 -7.61 19.13
CA ASN A 310 37.52 -6.98 18.70
C ASN A 310 37.32 -6.16 17.41
N TYR A 311 36.07 -6.04 16.97
CA TYR A 311 35.66 -5.25 15.82
C TYR A 311 34.60 -4.22 16.21
N ALA A 312 34.70 -3.02 15.66
CA ALA A 312 33.66 -2.03 15.76
C ALA A 312 33.51 -1.30 14.44
N GLU A 313 32.27 -1.09 14.02
CA GLU A 313 31.93 -0.26 12.88
C GLU A 313 31.00 0.88 13.25
N ARG A 314 31.10 1.96 12.49
CA ARG A 314 30.16 3.06 12.55
C ARG A 314 30.02 3.71 11.19
N ASP A 315 28.78 3.79 10.72
CA ASP A 315 28.46 4.51 9.50
C ASP A 315 28.44 6.02 9.74
N ILE A 316 29.06 6.74 8.81
CA ILE A 316 29.01 8.19 8.71
C ILE A 316 28.42 8.56 7.36
N TYR A 317 27.55 9.55 7.36
CA TYR A 317 27.02 10.15 6.15
C TYR A 317 27.62 11.53 5.99
N ILE A 318 28.38 11.73 4.92
CA ILE A 318 29.01 13.02 4.61
C ILE A 318 28.17 13.70 3.57
N GLN A 319 27.64 14.87 3.91
CA GLN A 319 26.84 15.68 3.00
C GLN A 319 27.64 15.92 1.71
N CYS A 320 27.19 15.30 0.63
CA CYS A 320 27.64 15.67 -0.69
C CYS A 320 27.18 17.11 -0.92
N GLN A 321 28.10 18.01 -1.25
CA GLN A 321 27.69 19.15 -2.07
C GLN A 321 27.26 18.54 -3.40
N SER A 322 25.99 18.16 -3.49
CA SER A 322 25.40 17.89 -4.77
C SER A 322 25.31 19.24 -5.46
N GLU A 323 26.26 19.53 -6.34
CA GLU A 323 25.87 20.17 -7.58
C GLU A 323 25.07 19.10 -8.34
N GLU A 324 23.84 18.81 -7.88
CA GLU A 324 22.83 18.24 -8.77
C GLU A 324 22.74 19.22 -9.93
N PRO A 325 22.85 18.77 -11.19
CA PRO A 325 22.80 19.69 -12.30
C PRO A 325 21.49 20.46 -12.27
N VAL A 326 21.57 21.76 -11.97
CA VAL A 326 20.38 22.58 -11.71
C VAL A 326 19.91 23.13 -13.04
N CYS A 327 19.04 22.34 -13.68
CA CYS A 327 18.41 22.77 -14.90
C CYS A 327 17.72 24.13 -14.74
N GLY A 328 18.22 25.15 -15.44
CA GLY A 328 17.70 26.51 -15.42
C GLY A 328 18.52 27.49 -14.59
N ASN A 329 19.77 27.17 -14.28
CA ASN A 329 20.72 28.06 -13.59
C ASN A 329 21.53 28.97 -14.57
N ARG A 330 21.40 28.76 -15.89
CA ARG A 330 22.12 29.43 -17.01
C ARG A 330 23.55 28.96 -17.24
N ASP A 331 23.97 27.88 -16.59
CA ASP A 331 25.28 27.28 -16.76
C ASP A 331 25.10 25.92 -17.42
N LEU A 332 25.66 25.74 -18.63
CA LEU A 332 25.52 24.49 -19.38
C LEU A 332 26.44 23.41 -18.80
N GLU A 333 25.85 22.46 -18.09
CA GLU A 333 26.56 21.36 -17.41
C GLU A 333 26.69 20.10 -18.29
N PRO A 334 27.62 19.17 -18.01
CA PRO A 334 27.92 18.02 -18.88
C PRO A 334 26.72 17.09 -19.16
N GLU A 335 25.76 17.00 -18.24
CA GLU A 335 24.56 16.18 -18.31
C GLU A 335 23.37 16.88 -19.03
N GLU A 336 23.52 18.18 -19.33
CA GLU A 336 22.52 19.02 -19.97
C GLU A 336 22.71 19.13 -21.48
N GLN A 337 21.61 19.19 -22.23
CA GLN A 337 21.65 19.47 -23.67
C GLN A 337 21.43 20.95 -23.99
N CYS A 338 20.89 21.71 -23.03
CA CYS A 338 20.60 23.12 -23.09
C CYS A 338 20.34 23.65 -21.67
N ASP A 339 20.60 24.94 -21.44
CA ASP A 339 20.13 25.67 -20.26
C ASP A 339 19.83 27.12 -20.68
N PHE A 340 18.54 27.49 -20.69
CA PHE A 340 18.07 28.86 -20.97
C PHE A 340 17.65 29.61 -19.70
N GLY A 341 18.09 29.14 -18.54
CA GLY A 341 17.77 29.67 -17.23
C GLY A 341 16.29 29.47 -16.88
N ALA A 342 15.70 30.53 -16.34
CA ALA A 342 14.27 30.63 -16.08
C ALA A 342 13.36 30.46 -17.32
N LEU A 343 13.90 30.36 -18.53
CA LEU A 343 13.12 30.07 -19.75
C LEU A 343 13.01 28.57 -20.06
N ASN A 344 13.61 27.70 -19.26
CA ASN A 344 13.42 26.25 -19.39
C ASN A 344 11.95 25.88 -19.15
N GLY A 345 11.43 24.99 -20.00
CA GLY A 345 10.01 24.60 -20.02
C GLY A 345 9.08 25.58 -20.75
N PHE A 346 9.55 26.77 -21.13
CA PHE A 346 8.73 27.68 -21.94
C PHE A 346 8.72 27.24 -23.40
N LEU A 347 7.54 26.83 -23.86
CA LEU A 347 7.30 26.45 -25.24
C LEU A 347 7.55 27.64 -26.16
N CYS A 348 8.32 27.45 -27.22
CA CYS A 348 8.52 28.46 -28.24
C CYS A 348 7.56 28.23 -29.43
N TRP A 349 7.22 29.29 -30.14
CA TRP A 349 6.29 29.22 -31.27
C TRP A 349 7.09 29.16 -32.57
N ALA A 350 6.94 28.06 -33.30
CA ALA A 350 7.46 27.95 -34.65
C ALA A 350 6.46 28.57 -35.62
N THR A 351 6.91 29.59 -36.36
CA THR A 351 6.12 30.16 -37.47
C THR A 351 6.06 29.20 -38.64
N TYR A 352 5.10 29.43 -39.53
CA TYR A 352 4.96 28.69 -40.77
C TYR A 352 6.30 28.60 -41.54
N GLY A 353 6.70 27.38 -41.91
CA GLY A 353 7.97 27.08 -42.59
C GLY A 353 9.23 27.18 -41.72
N ASN A 354 9.11 27.38 -40.41
CA ASN A 354 10.24 27.51 -39.49
C ASN A 354 10.25 26.41 -38.43
N ILE A 355 11.43 26.20 -37.84
CA ILE A 355 11.62 25.32 -36.69
C ILE A 355 11.97 26.16 -35.46
N CYS A 356 11.50 25.73 -34.30
CA CYS A 356 11.78 26.38 -33.04
C CYS A 356 12.33 25.38 -32.03
N ASN A 357 13.49 25.67 -31.46
CA ASN A 357 14.10 24.86 -30.41
C ASN A 357 13.85 25.50 -29.05
N TYR A 358 13.33 24.72 -28.10
CA TYR A 358 13.19 25.13 -26.71
C TYR A 358 13.85 24.11 -25.78
N CYS A 359 14.24 24.57 -24.60
CA CYS A 359 14.79 23.73 -23.56
C CYS A 359 13.68 23.26 -22.63
N THR A 360 13.61 21.96 -22.32
CA THR A 360 12.62 21.44 -21.36
C THR A 360 13.00 21.83 -19.92
N SER A 361 12.05 21.69 -18.98
CA SER A 361 12.32 21.83 -17.54
C SER A 361 13.28 20.77 -16.97
N SER A 362 13.73 19.83 -17.82
CA SER A 362 14.70 18.78 -17.53
C SER A 362 15.95 18.88 -18.42
N CYS A 363 16.19 20.06 -19.02
CA CYS A 363 17.39 20.42 -19.77
C CYS A 363 17.69 19.50 -20.96
N LYS A 364 16.61 19.09 -21.63
CA LYS A 364 16.65 18.41 -22.94
C LYS A 364 16.20 19.37 -24.02
N LEU A 365 16.92 19.37 -25.14
CA LEU A 365 16.58 20.21 -26.28
C LEU A 365 15.41 19.56 -27.03
N LYS A 366 14.32 20.28 -27.22
CA LYS A 366 13.18 19.84 -28.04
C LYS A 366 12.94 20.80 -29.20
N THR A 367 12.66 20.23 -30.36
CA THR A 367 12.35 20.96 -31.59
C THR A 367 10.86 20.87 -31.89
N ILE A 368 10.24 22.01 -32.17
CA ILE A 368 8.88 22.16 -32.68
C ILE A 368 8.99 22.63 -34.12
N ASN A 369 8.33 21.93 -35.03
CA ASN A 369 8.20 22.38 -36.42
C ASN A 369 6.89 23.17 -36.52
N GLY A 370 6.94 24.34 -37.15
CA GLY A 370 5.75 25.08 -37.55
C GLY A 370 5.09 24.40 -38.73
N GLY A 371 3.85 24.83 -39.04
CA GLY A 371 3.14 24.36 -40.23
C GLY A 371 3.92 24.52 -41.51
N LEU A 372 3.78 23.59 -42.44
CA LEU A 372 4.47 23.61 -43.72
C LEU A 372 3.52 23.18 -44.83
N CYS A 373 3.53 23.94 -45.92
CA CYS A 373 2.75 23.62 -47.09
C CYS A 373 3.24 22.33 -47.74
N GLY A 374 2.32 21.44 -48.06
CA GLY A 374 2.60 20.18 -48.73
C GLY A 374 3.00 19.05 -47.79
N ASP A 375 2.65 19.14 -46.51
CA ASP A 375 2.88 18.07 -45.54
C ASP A 375 1.71 17.06 -45.48
N GLY A 376 0.65 17.31 -46.27
CA GLY A 376 -0.55 16.47 -46.38
C GLY A 376 -1.58 16.74 -45.29
N ILE A 377 -1.36 17.72 -44.42
CA ILE A 377 -2.21 18.03 -43.27
C ILE A 377 -2.62 19.49 -43.34
N ARG A 378 -3.81 19.77 -43.86
CA ARG A 378 -4.35 21.15 -43.91
C ARG A 378 -4.43 21.77 -42.51
N GLN A 379 -3.63 22.80 -42.27
CA GLN A 379 -3.57 23.52 -41.00
C GLN A 379 -4.40 24.81 -41.03
N SER A 380 -4.65 25.43 -39.87
CA SER A 380 -5.51 26.63 -39.77
C SER A 380 -5.00 27.86 -40.56
N CYS A 381 -3.73 27.87 -40.97
CA CYS A 381 -3.13 28.94 -41.76
C CYS A 381 -3.12 28.63 -43.28
N GLU A 382 -3.63 27.48 -43.69
CA GLU A 382 -3.61 26.96 -45.06
C GLU A 382 -5.02 26.91 -45.64
N GLU A 383 -5.20 27.45 -46.84
CA GLU A 383 -6.47 27.37 -47.56
C GLU A 383 -6.67 25.96 -48.17
N CYS A 384 -5.58 25.26 -48.47
CA CYS A 384 -5.52 23.87 -48.96
C CYS A 384 -4.17 23.24 -48.56
N ASP A 385 -4.05 21.90 -48.65
CA ASP A 385 -2.78 21.17 -48.66
C ASP A 385 -3.00 19.87 -49.46
N ASP A 386 -2.29 19.69 -50.58
CA ASP A 386 -2.40 18.51 -51.46
C ASP A 386 -1.20 17.56 -51.33
N GLY A 387 -0.47 17.64 -50.21
CA GLY A 387 0.65 16.77 -49.88
C GLY A 387 1.92 17.04 -50.66
N ASN A 388 2.00 18.16 -51.38
CA ASN A 388 3.23 18.61 -52.03
C ASN A 388 3.27 20.15 -52.21
N THR A 389 4.32 20.68 -52.86
CA THR A 389 4.50 22.14 -53.09
C THR A 389 4.53 22.51 -54.58
N GLN A 390 4.06 21.61 -55.43
CA GLN A 390 3.87 21.88 -56.84
C GLN A 390 2.68 22.83 -56.99
N SER A 391 2.73 23.69 -58.00
CA SER A 391 1.58 24.53 -58.37
C SER A 391 0.87 23.94 -59.57
N GLY A 392 -0.44 24.10 -59.61
CA GLY A 392 -1.35 23.71 -60.68
C GLY A 392 -2.05 22.36 -60.47
N ASP A 393 -1.90 21.73 -59.30
CA ASP A 393 -2.47 20.41 -58.97
C ASP A 393 -3.54 20.45 -57.86
N GLY A 394 -3.96 21.64 -57.46
CA GLY A 394 -5.08 21.86 -56.54
C GLY A 394 -4.72 22.80 -55.40
N CYS A 395 -3.45 22.83 -55.01
CA CYS A 395 -2.92 23.73 -54.02
C CYS A 395 -1.61 24.38 -54.46
N SER A 396 -1.42 25.67 -54.20
CA SER A 396 -0.18 26.36 -54.58
C SER A 396 0.98 26.06 -53.62
N GLU A 397 2.22 26.39 -54.01
CA GLU A 397 3.42 26.32 -53.15
C GLU A 397 3.32 27.14 -51.85
N THR A 398 2.31 28.02 -51.74
CA THR A 398 2.02 28.84 -50.56
C THR A 398 0.70 28.48 -49.88
N CYS A 399 0.14 27.31 -50.19
CA CYS A 399 -1.08 26.76 -49.61
C CYS A 399 -2.33 27.63 -49.79
N ARG A 400 -2.38 28.32 -50.94
CA ARG A 400 -3.59 28.96 -51.46
C ARG A 400 -4.30 28.03 -52.41
N SER A 401 -5.63 27.99 -52.30
CA SER A 401 -6.48 27.19 -53.19
C SER A 401 -6.31 27.65 -54.63
N GLU A 402 -6.09 26.72 -55.53
CA GLU A 402 -6.00 26.98 -56.97
C GLU A 402 -7.29 26.57 -57.70
N ILE A 403 -8.33 26.19 -56.95
CA ILE A 403 -9.64 25.84 -57.51
C ILE A 403 -10.28 27.11 -58.11
N PRO A 404 -10.69 27.09 -59.39
CA PRO A 404 -11.36 28.24 -60.01
C PRO A 404 -12.74 28.47 -59.38
N GLU A 405 -13.11 29.74 -59.17
CA GLU A 405 -14.44 30.16 -58.72
C GLU A 405 -15.53 29.66 -59.68
N PRO A 406 -16.71 29.24 -59.17
CA PRO A 406 -17.82 28.76 -60.00
C PRO A 406 -18.31 29.86 -60.94
N VAL A 407 -18.68 29.46 -62.17
CA VAL A 407 -19.06 30.39 -63.25
C VAL A 407 -20.52 30.18 -63.62
N CYS A 408 -21.37 31.01 -63.03
CA CYS A 408 -22.80 30.99 -63.29
C CYS A 408 -23.16 31.22 -64.76
N GLY A 409 -24.02 30.35 -65.31
CA GLY A 409 -24.56 30.42 -66.68
C GLY A 409 -23.78 29.58 -67.69
N ASN A 410 -23.00 28.61 -67.24
CA ASN A 410 -22.14 27.76 -68.06
C ASN A 410 -22.73 26.36 -68.34
N ASN A 411 -23.95 26.09 -67.83
CA ASN A 411 -24.69 24.83 -67.92
C ASN A 411 -24.06 23.66 -67.15
N ILE A 412 -23.31 23.95 -66.08
CA ILE A 412 -22.70 22.99 -65.17
C ILE A 412 -23.00 23.47 -63.76
N LEU A 413 -23.70 22.67 -62.96
CA LEU A 413 -23.92 22.99 -61.55
C LEU A 413 -22.62 22.74 -60.76
N GLU A 414 -21.93 23.81 -60.39
CA GLU A 414 -20.67 23.78 -59.64
C GLU A 414 -20.89 23.93 -58.11
N GLU A 415 -19.91 23.53 -57.29
CA GLU A 415 -20.03 23.60 -55.83
C GLU A 415 -20.10 25.07 -55.38
N GLY A 416 -21.29 25.52 -54.98
CA GLY A 416 -21.58 26.92 -54.61
C GLY A 416 -22.76 27.53 -55.37
N GLU A 417 -23.20 26.91 -56.47
CA GLU A 417 -24.38 27.33 -57.24
C GLU A 417 -25.65 26.63 -56.74
N GLN A 418 -26.79 27.33 -56.70
CA GLN A 418 -28.09 26.73 -56.38
C GLN A 418 -28.85 26.27 -57.64
N CYS A 419 -28.52 26.86 -58.78
CA CYS A 419 -29.05 26.59 -60.11
C CYS A 419 -28.00 27.02 -61.16
N ASP A 420 -28.12 26.54 -62.40
CA ASP A 420 -27.44 27.10 -63.58
C ASP A 420 -28.35 26.84 -64.79
N ASP A 421 -28.82 27.90 -65.44
CA ASP A 421 -29.77 27.83 -66.57
C ASP A 421 -29.14 28.27 -67.90
N ASN A 422 -27.82 28.12 -68.03
CA ASN A 422 -27.06 28.39 -69.24
C ASN A 422 -27.11 29.87 -69.69
N ASN A 423 -27.44 30.80 -68.79
CA ASN A 423 -27.32 32.23 -69.01
C ASN A 423 -27.20 33.03 -67.68
N ASN A 424 -27.25 34.37 -67.73
CA ASN A 424 -27.18 35.25 -66.54
C ASN A 424 -28.27 36.33 -66.63
N VAL A 425 -29.45 35.98 -67.12
CA VAL A 425 -30.65 36.81 -67.12
C VAL A 425 -31.33 36.60 -65.77
N ASP A 426 -31.91 37.66 -65.22
CA ASP A 426 -32.73 37.54 -64.01
C ASP A 426 -34.20 37.36 -64.44
N GLY A 427 -34.94 36.51 -63.74
CA GLY A 427 -36.37 36.25 -63.87
C GLY A 427 -36.74 35.05 -64.76
N ASP A 428 -35.80 34.19 -65.15
CA ASP A 428 -36.03 32.97 -65.93
C ASP A 428 -35.78 31.66 -65.17
N GLY A 429 -35.57 31.76 -63.85
CA GLY A 429 -35.54 30.61 -62.93
C GLY A 429 -34.17 30.41 -62.28
N CYS A 430 -33.13 31.08 -62.77
CA CYS A 430 -31.85 31.17 -62.11
C CYS A 430 -31.25 32.57 -62.27
N SER A 431 -31.01 33.26 -61.16
CA SER A 431 -30.46 34.62 -61.22
C SER A 431 -29.05 34.66 -61.77
N ALA A 432 -28.57 35.85 -62.17
CA ALA A 432 -27.18 36.06 -62.57
C ALA A 432 -26.13 35.72 -61.48
N LEU A 433 -26.56 35.48 -60.24
CA LEU A 433 -25.75 35.05 -59.10
C LEU A 433 -25.90 33.56 -58.78
N CYS A 434 -26.59 32.79 -59.63
CA CYS A 434 -26.87 31.37 -59.45
C CYS A 434 -27.62 31.04 -58.16
N GLU A 435 -28.49 31.97 -57.75
CA GLU A 435 -29.51 31.78 -56.72
C GLU A 435 -30.86 31.50 -57.39
N ILE A 436 -31.62 30.55 -56.83
CA ILE A 436 -32.97 30.22 -57.32
C ILE A 436 -33.89 31.42 -57.11
N GLU A 437 -34.53 31.87 -58.18
CA GLU A 437 -35.44 33.01 -58.15
C GLU A 437 -36.84 32.55 -57.71
N ALA A 438 -37.16 32.76 -56.43
CA ALA A 438 -38.46 32.37 -55.87
C ALA A 438 -39.56 33.39 -56.24
N GLU A 439 -40.21 33.20 -57.40
CA GLU A 439 -41.58 33.69 -57.62
C GLU A 439 -42.55 32.51 -57.58
N SER A 440 -42.84 32.06 -56.35
CA SER A 440 -43.89 31.07 -56.04
C SER A 440 -45.26 31.73 -56.21
N TYR A 441 -46.14 31.16 -57.02
CA TYR A 441 -47.49 31.69 -57.23
C TYR A 441 -48.53 30.82 -56.51
N CYS A 442 -49.10 31.37 -55.44
CA CYS A 442 -50.13 30.68 -54.69
C CYS A 442 -51.46 30.55 -55.46
N GLY A 443 -51.98 29.34 -55.56
CA GLY A 443 -53.28 29.00 -56.12
C GLY A 443 -53.24 28.49 -57.57
N ASP A 444 -52.14 27.86 -58.01
CA ASP A 444 -52.00 27.30 -59.37
C ASP A 444 -52.10 25.77 -59.47
N ASN A 445 -52.37 25.08 -58.35
CA ASN A 445 -52.41 23.63 -58.18
C ASN A 445 -51.04 22.94 -58.14
N ASN A 446 -49.94 23.66 -57.98
CA ASN A 446 -48.62 23.09 -57.69
C ASN A 446 -48.12 23.61 -56.35
N ILE A 447 -47.37 22.79 -55.61
CA ILE A 447 -46.67 23.24 -54.40
C ILE A 447 -45.27 23.66 -54.83
N ASP A 448 -45.05 24.96 -54.95
CA ASP A 448 -43.77 25.55 -55.35
C ASP A 448 -42.78 25.68 -54.17
N PRO A 449 -41.47 25.83 -54.43
CA PRO A 449 -40.47 26.01 -53.37
C PRO A 449 -40.74 27.26 -52.52
N GLY A 450 -41.33 27.07 -51.34
CA GLY A 450 -41.70 28.14 -50.41
C GLY A 450 -43.14 28.04 -49.90
N GLU A 451 -43.98 27.24 -50.55
CA GLU A 451 -45.38 27.03 -50.18
C GLU A 451 -45.54 25.87 -49.18
N GLN A 452 -46.50 26.00 -48.26
CA GLN A 452 -46.87 24.93 -47.33
C GLN A 452 -48.08 24.13 -47.82
N CYS A 453 -48.86 24.70 -48.73
CA CYS A 453 -50.04 24.14 -49.38
C CYS A 453 -50.32 24.92 -50.68
N ASP A 454 -51.13 24.35 -51.57
CA ASP A 454 -51.78 25.03 -52.69
C ASP A 454 -53.10 24.28 -52.96
N ASP A 455 -54.24 24.95 -52.85
CA ASP A 455 -55.58 24.39 -53.08
C ASP A 455 -56.24 24.91 -54.38
N GLY A 456 -55.41 25.38 -55.31
CA GLY A 456 -55.81 25.80 -56.64
C GLY A 456 -56.55 27.13 -56.70
N ASN A 457 -56.56 27.89 -55.60
CA ASN A 457 -57.11 29.24 -55.54
C ASN A 457 -56.43 30.09 -54.43
N VAL A 458 -56.96 31.30 -54.16
CA VAL A 458 -56.42 32.24 -53.14
C VAL A 458 -57.52 32.72 -52.19
N ASP A 459 -58.64 32.00 -52.13
CA ASP A 459 -59.66 32.24 -51.13
C ASP A 459 -59.11 31.81 -49.76
N THR A 460 -59.59 32.46 -48.70
CA THR A 460 -59.18 32.12 -47.34
C THR A 460 -60.29 31.36 -46.63
N GLY A 461 -59.97 30.26 -45.97
CA GLY A 461 -60.84 29.43 -45.14
C GLY A 461 -61.15 28.05 -45.72
N ASP A 462 -60.51 27.64 -46.81
CA ASP A 462 -60.74 26.39 -47.55
C ASP A 462 -59.58 25.38 -47.49
N GLY A 463 -58.49 25.71 -46.79
CA GLY A 463 -57.40 24.78 -46.49
C GLY A 463 -56.03 25.39 -46.69
N CYS A 464 -55.91 26.34 -47.63
CA CYS A 464 -54.70 27.10 -47.88
C CYS A 464 -54.98 28.61 -47.91
N SER A 465 -54.14 29.40 -47.28
CA SER A 465 -54.32 30.87 -47.29
C SER A 465 -53.91 31.46 -48.62
N ASP A 466 -54.32 32.71 -48.86
CA ASP A 466 -53.85 33.57 -49.94
C ASP A 466 -52.33 33.85 -49.95
N GLN A 467 -51.59 33.35 -48.96
CA GLN A 467 -50.13 33.39 -48.85
C GLN A 467 -49.51 31.99 -48.84
N CYS A 468 -50.26 30.96 -49.24
CA CYS A 468 -49.87 29.55 -49.30
C CYS A 468 -49.30 28.99 -47.99
N VAL A 469 -49.94 29.42 -46.90
CA VAL A 469 -49.75 28.90 -45.54
C VAL A 469 -51.01 28.15 -45.12
N ILE A 470 -50.84 26.98 -44.50
CA ILE A 470 -51.95 26.17 -43.99
C ILE A 470 -52.75 26.96 -42.95
N GLU A 471 -54.05 27.15 -43.18
CA GLU A 471 -54.87 28.08 -42.39
C GLU A 471 -55.36 27.51 -41.06
N ASN A 472 -55.61 26.21 -41.03
CA ASN A 472 -56.02 25.49 -39.84
C ASN A 472 -55.06 24.30 -39.70
N GLY A 473 -54.29 24.26 -38.61
CA GLY A 473 -53.34 23.17 -38.35
C GLY A 473 -53.99 21.78 -38.41
N PRO A 474 -53.19 20.71 -38.50
CA PRO A 474 -53.66 19.41 -38.97
C PRO A 474 -54.87 18.91 -38.17
N VAL A 475 -55.95 18.56 -38.87
CA VAL A 475 -57.24 18.15 -38.29
C VAL A 475 -57.39 16.64 -38.42
N CYS A 476 -56.87 15.94 -37.42
CA CYS A 476 -56.99 14.50 -37.33
C CYS A 476 -58.45 14.02 -37.32
N GLY A 477 -58.81 13.19 -38.31
CA GLY A 477 -60.12 12.59 -38.53
C GLY A 477 -60.94 13.24 -39.65
N ASN A 478 -60.32 13.93 -40.60
CA ASN A 478 -60.98 14.58 -41.73
C ASN A 478 -60.86 13.83 -43.08
N GLU A 479 -60.28 12.61 -43.07
CA GLU A 479 -60.01 11.76 -44.24
C GLU A 479 -58.90 12.29 -45.18
N VAL A 480 -58.14 13.29 -44.77
CA VAL A 480 -57.01 13.85 -45.53
C VAL A 480 -55.74 13.73 -44.69
N ILE A 481 -54.73 13.01 -45.19
CA ILE A 481 -53.44 12.90 -44.48
C ILE A 481 -52.68 14.21 -44.66
N GLU A 482 -52.61 15.00 -43.58
CA GLU A 482 -51.94 16.31 -43.56
C GLU A 482 -50.51 16.21 -43.00
N THR A 483 -49.67 17.22 -43.25
CA THR A 483 -48.26 17.21 -42.84
C THR A 483 -48.13 17.12 -41.30
N GLY A 484 -47.72 15.95 -40.80
CA GLY A 484 -47.64 15.63 -39.37
C GLY A 484 -48.44 14.39 -38.96
N GLU A 485 -49.30 13.88 -39.84
CA GLU A 485 -50.11 12.69 -39.65
C GLU A 485 -49.48 11.46 -40.31
N GLN A 486 -49.65 10.28 -39.68
CA GLN A 486 -49.23 9.00 -40.25
C GLN A 486 -50.40 8.23 -40.89
N CYS A 487 -51.63 8.60 -40.52
CA CYS A 487 -52.89 8.03 -40.99
C CYS A 487 -54.03 9.02 -40.65
N ASP A 488 -55.12 8.99 -41.42
CA ASP A 488 -56.37 9.68 -41.11
C ASP A 488 -57.54 8.85 -41.67
N GLU A 489 -58.16 8.03 -40.82
CA GLU A 489 -59.30 7.17 -41.17
C GLU A 489 -60.65 7.85 -40.87
N GLY A 490 -60.67 9.19 -40.80
CA GLY A 490 -61.90 9.95 -40.57
C GLY A 490 -62.52 9.64 -39.21
N HIS A 491 -63.80 9.26 -39.22
CA HIS A 491 -64.54 8.83 -38.03
C HIS A 491 -64.00 7.55 -37.38
N ASP A 492 -63.22 6.76 -38.13
CA ASP A 492 -62.70 5.47 -37.66
C ASP A 492 -61.37 5.60 -36.90
N ASN A 493 -60.84 6.82 -36.74
CA ASN A 493 -59.72 7.07 -35.84
C ASN A 493 -60.02 6.62 -34.41
N GLY A 494 -59.07 5.89 -33.82
CA GLY A 494 -59.18 5.29 -32.49
C GLY A 494 -59.98 3.99 -32.44
N ILE A 495 -60.61 3.57 -33.54
CA ILE A 495 -61.27 2.27 -33.63
C ILE A 495 -60.21 1.19 -33.82
N ARG A 496 -60.04 0.38 -32.77
CA ARG A 496 -59.17 -0.79 -32.82
C ARG A 496 -59.85 -1.87 -33.65
N CYS A 497 -59.10 -2.60 -34.48
CA CYS A 497 -59.64 -3.76 -35.16
C CYS A 497 -60.17 -4.80 -34.16
N ASP A 498 -61.20 -5.54 -34.57
CA ASP A 498 -61.77 -6.59 -33.73
C ASP A 498 -60.84 -7.81 -33.64
N ASN A 499 -60.92 -8.54 -32.52
CA ASN A 499 -60.01 -9.65 -32.16
C ASN A 499 -60.13 -10.90 -33.06
N ASN A 500 -60.81 -10.80 -34.20
CA ASN A 500 -60.98 -11.90 -35.15
C ASN A 500 -60.22 -11.73 -36.46
N ASP A 501 -59.44 -10.66 -36.64
CA ASP A 501 -58.47 -10.57 -37.73
C ASP A 501 -57.02 -10.60 -37.24
N HIS A 502 -56.17 -11.22 -38.04
CA HIS A 502 -54.75 -11.41 -37.73
C HIS A 502 -54.03 -10.07 -37.75
N SER A 503 -53.39 -9.69 -36.63
CA SER A 503 -52.36 -8.64 -36.54
C SER A 503 -52.64 -7.39 -37.40
N CYS A 504 -53.42 -6.43 -36.90
CA CYS A 504 -53.79 -5.25 -37.68
C CYS A 504 -52.98 -4.00 -37.29
N ASP A 505 -52.87 -3.05 -38.21
CA ASP A 505 -52.59 -1.65 -37.90
C ASP A 505 -53.92 -0.87 -37.83
N TYR A 506 -54.03 0.09 -36.91
CA TYR A 506 -55.16 1.01 -36.83
C TYR A 506 -54.69 2.43 -36.55
N CYS A 507 -55.48 3.41 -37.00
CA CYS A 507 -55.18 4.81 -36.75
C CYS A 507 -55.62 5.25 -35.36
N THR A 508 -54.79 5.99 -34.63
CA THR A 508 -55.13 6.53 -33.30
C THR A 508 -55.86 7.87 -33.40
N ASN A 509 -56.52 8.32 -32.32
CA ASN A 509 -57.16 9.66 -32.21
C ASN A 509 -56.18 10.85 -32.32
N SER A 510 -54.89 10.58 -32.53
CA SER A 510 -53.85 11.58 -32.75
C SER A 510 -53.10 11.32 -34.06
N CYS A 511 -53.72 10.57 -34.98
CA CYS A 511 -53.25 10.32 -36.33
C CYS A 511 -51.86 9.70 -36.39
N GLN A 512 -51.61 8.75 -35.49
CA GLN A 512 -50.44 7.87 -35.47
C GLN A 512 -50.87 6.43 -35.71
N THR A 513 -50.11 5.67 -36.49
CA THR A 513 -50.36 4.25 -36.78
C THR A 513 -49.93 3.37 -35.60
N LYS A 514 -50.79 2.42 -35.16
CA LYS A 514 -50.44 1.42 -34.14
C LYS A 514 -50.78 -0.01 -34.55
N HIS A 515 -49.83 -0.92 -34.28
CA HIS A 515 -49.98 -2.36 -34.53
C HIS A 515 -50.55 -3.11 -33.31
N LEU A 516 -51.54 -3.98 -33.51
CA LEU A 516 -52.14 -4.86 -32.50
C LEU A 516 -51.85 -6.34 -32.83
N GLN A 517 -51.11 -7.04 -31.96
CA GLN A 517 -50.86 -8.49 -32.08
C GLN A 517 -51.81 -9.30 -31.17
N LYS A 518 -52.29 -10.45 -31.66
CA LYS A 518 -53.19 -11.36 -30.92
C LYS A 518 -52.38 -12.45 -30.19
N ASP A 519 -52.53 -12.53 -28.87
CA ASP A 519 -52.14 -13.73 -28.10
C ASP A 519 -53.12 -14.88 -28.43
N ARG A 520 -52.57 -16.02 -28.85
CA ARG A 520 -53.35 -17.25 -29.09
C ARG A 520 -53.38 -18.12 -27.82
N ASP A 521 -54.59 -18.56 -27.50
CA ASP A 521 -55.02 -19.64 -26.58
C ASP A 521 -55.46 -19.18 -25.17
N SER A 522 -56.74 -18.87 -24.93
CA SER A 522 -57.95 -19.74 -24.82
C SER A 522 -57.89 -20.69 -23.62
N GLY A 523 -58.79 -20.75 -22.62
CA GLY A 523 -60.10 -20.16 -22.35
C GLY A 523 -60.79 -21.01 -21.25
N ASN A 524 -61.61 -20.42 -20.37
CA ASN A 524 -62.99 -20.81 -19.99
C ASN A 524 -63.46 -20.17 -18.65
N ASP A 525 -64.55 -19.41 -18.77
CA ASP A 525 -65.73 -19.24 -17.91
C ASP A 525 -65.65 -18.87 -16.41
N ASP A 526 -66.30 -17.72 -16.14
CA ASP A 526 -67.24 -17.38 -15.07
C ASP A 526 -66.74 -17.26 -13.61
N ASP A 527 -66.49 -16.02 -13.14
CA ASP A 527 -67.39 -15.34 -12.18
C ASP A 527 -66.84 -13.97 -11.71
N ASP A 528 -67.80 -13.05 -11.51
CA ASP A 528 -67.74 -11.70 -10.95
C ASP A 528 -66.69 -11.44 -9.84
N ASN A 529 -65.87 -10.39 -9.98
CA ASN A 529 -66.13 -9.10 -9.31
C ASN A 529 -65.03 -8.05 -9.47
N ASP A 530 -65.53 -6.83 -9.48
CA ASP A 530 -64.90 -5.53 -9.42
C ASP A 530 -63.81 -5.36 -8.33
N ASN A 531 -62.79 -4.60 -8.74
CA ASN A 531 -61.90 -3.78 -7.91
C ASN A 531 -61.08 -4.45 -6.81
N THR A 532 -59.81 -4.71 -7.11
CA THR A 532 -58.65 -3.94 -6.60
C THR A 532 -57.37 -4.79 -6.66
N LEU A 533 -56.31 -4.19 -7.20
CA LEU A 533 -54.89 -4.54 -6.99
C LEU A 533 -54.39 -5.90 -7.52
N LEU A 534 -53.58 -5.85 -8.59
CA LEU A 534 -52.63 -6.91 -8.99
C LEU A 534 -51.28 -6.20 -9.27
N SER A 535 -50.17 -6.36 -8.53
CA SER A 535 -49.70 -7.39 -7.60
C SER A 535 -49.57 -8.78 -8.24
N PHE A 536 -48.31 -9.11 -8.53
CA PHE A 536 -47.68 -10.42 -8.68
C PHE A 536 -48.06 -11.35 -9.86
N SER A 537 -47.10 -11.53 -10.77
CA SER A 537 -46.45 -12.83 -11.06
C SER A 537 -45.27 -12.57 -12.03
N SER A 538 -44.10 -13.17 -11.95
CA SER A 538 -43.59 -14.27 -11.12
C SER A 538 -42.06 -14.11 -11.04
N ALA A 539 -41.53 -13.88 -9.83
CA ALA A 539 -40.11 -14.15 -9.60
C ALA A 539 -39.92 -15.67 -9.70
N CYS A 540 -38.95 -16.10 -10.49
CA CYS A 540 -38.53 -17.50 -10.53
C CYS A 540 -38.03 -17.88 -9.12
N GLU A 541 -38.75 -18.74 -8.40
CA GLU A 541 -38.30 -19.24 -7.10
C GLU A 541 -37.43 -20.50 -7.35
N PRO A 542 -36.13 -20.48 -6.95
CA PRO A 542 -35.22 -21.60 -7.21
C PRO A 542 -35.70 -22.89 -6.53
N ASN A 543 -35.75 -23.99 -7.28
CA ASN A 543 -36.12 -25.31 -6.77
C ASN A 543 -34.86 -26.16 -6.53
N TRP A 544 -34.26 -25.97 -5.36
CA TRP A 544 -33.02 -26.61 -4.94
C TRP A 544 -33.20 -28.10 -4.63
N GLU A 545 -32.53 -28.95 -5.40
CA GLU A 545 -32.39 -30.38 -5.11
C GLU A 545 -30.93 -30.69 -4.74
N CYS A 546 -30.70 -31.30 -3.57
CA CYS A 546 -29.36 -31.55 -3.04
C CYS A 546 -29.01 -33.04 -3.01
N SER A 547 -27.75 -33.37 -3.31
CA SER A 547 -27.21 -34.71 -3.12
C SER A 547 -27.16 -35.11 -1.64
N ALA A 548 -27.02 -36.41 -1.37
CA ALA A 548 -26.68 -36.90 -0.04
C ALA A 548 -25.33 -36.33 0.42
N TRP A 549 -25.15 -36.19 1.73
CA TRP A 549 -23.88 -35.76 2.33
C TRP A 549 -22.78 -36.80 2.10
N SER A 550 -21.57 -36.33 1.78
CA SER A 550 -20.36 -37.15 1.65
C SER A 550 -19.96 -37.79 2.97
N GLN A 551 -19.06 -38.78 2.94
CA GLN A 551 -18.44 -39.27 4.17
C GLN A 551 -17.64 -38.18 4.89
N CYS A 552 -17.54 -38.27 6.21
CA CYS A 552 -16.82 -37.32 7.06
C CYS A 552 -15.31 -37.43 6.81
N ASN A 553 -14.71 -36.38 6.26
CA ASN A 553 -13.27 -36.32 6.03
C ASN A 553 -12.72 -35.02 6.64
N SER A 554 -11.69 -35.13 7.48
CA SER A 554 -11.11 -34.00 8.22
C SER A 554 -12.14 -33.12 8.95
N GLY A 555 -13.17 -33.75 9.54
CA GLY A 555 -14.20 -33.06 10.31
C GLY A 555 -15.29 -32.35 9.49
N ILE A 556 -15.33 -32.55 8.17
CA ILE A 556 -16.30 -31.89 7.27
C ILE A 556 -16.98 -32.91 6.33
N MET A 557 -18.30 -32.77 6.17
CA MET A 557 -19.10 -33.44 5.12
C MET A 557 -19.58 -32.40 4.10
N ARG A 558 -19.61 -32.79 2.82
CA ARG A 558 -20.01 -31.91 1.70
C ARG A 558 -21.19 -32.51 0.92
N ARG A 559 -22.01 -31.67 0.29
CA ARG A 559 -23.04 -32.06 -0.69
C ARG A 559 -23.14 -31.01 -1.80
N ALA A 560 -23.70 -31.36 -2.95
CA ALA A 560 -23.96 -30.42 -4.03
C ALA A 560 -25.46 -30.15 -4.15
N CYS A 561 -25.87 -28.88 -4.29
CA CYS A 561 -27.25 -28.49 -4.52
C CYS A 561 -27.38 -27.83 -5.90
N ILE A 562 -28.30 -28.32 -6.73
CA ILE A 562 -28.58 -27.77 -8.05
C ILE A 562 -29.98 -27.18 -8.09
N ASP A 563 -30.12 -26.07 -8.80
CA ASP A 563 -31.42 -25.47 -9.07
C ASP A 563 -32.03 -26.14 -10.30
N THR A 564 -33.10 -26.90 -10.10
CA THR A 564 -33.67 -27.77 -11.15
C THR A 564 -34.51 -27.02 -12.17
N ASN A 565 -34.88 -25.75 -11.92
CA ASN A 565 -35.56 -24.87 -12.86
C ASN A 565 -34.69 -23.69 -13.35
N GLU A 566 -33.38 -23.72 -13.08
CA GLU A 566 -32.35 -22.80 -13.61
C GLU A 566 -32.69 -21.30 -13.50
N CYS A 567 -33.18 -20.86 -12.34
CA CYS A 567 -33.61 -19.48 -12.10
C CYS A 567 -32.47 -18.45 -12.02
N LEU A 568 -31.19 -18.85 -12.06
CA LEU A 568 -29.99 -17.99 -11.97
C LEU A 568 -29.95 -17.05 -10.75
N LEU A 569 -30.68 -17.38 -9.68
CA LEU A 569 -30.74 -16.63 -8.41
C LEU A 569 -30.21 -17.51 -7.27
N GLU A 570 -29.37 -16.95 -6.38
CA GLU A 570 -28.81 -17.69 -5.22
C GLU A 570 -29.67 -17.58 -3.93
N ILE A 571 -30.89 -17.03 -4.05
CA ILE A 571 -31.80 -16.84 -2.92
C ILE A 571 -32.20 -18.20 -2.33
N ASN A 572 -32.08 -18.34 -1.00
CA ASN A 572 -32.40 -19.55 -0.21
C ASN A 572 -31.61 -20.83 -0.58
N LYS A 573 -30.41 -20.72 -1.20
CA LYS A 573 -29.57 -21.89 -1.50
C LYS A 573 -29.18 -22.67 -0.23
N PRO A 574 -29.48 -23.99 -0.13
CA PRO A 574 -29.11 -24.79 1.03
C PRO A 574 -27.58 -24.93 1.18
N GLY A 575 -27.09 -24.86 2.42
CA GLY A 575 -25.66 -25.01 2.71
C GLY A 575 -25.07 -26.35 2.23
N GLU A 576 -23.88 -26.27 1.65
CA GLU A 576 -23.18 -27.39 0.99
C GLU A 576 -22.06 -28.01 1.84
N THR A 577 -21.79 -27.46 3.03
CA THR A 577 -20.77 -27.96 3.98
C THR A 577 -21.31 -27.99 5.40
N THR A 578 -21.03 -29.07 6.15
CA THR A 578 -21.36 -29.15 7.59
C THR A 578 -20.25 -29.87 8.36
N ARG A 579 -20.12 -29.58 9.67
CA ARG A 579 -19.11 -30.19 10.54
C ARG A 579 -19.57 -31.57 11.03
N CYS A 580 -18.62 -32.50 11.12
CA CYS A 580 -18.83 -33.85 11.64
C CYS A 580 -17.70 -34.23 12.62
N ALA A 581 -18.01 -35.01 13.64
CA ALA A 581 -17.01 -35.45 14.62
C ALA A 581 -16.21 -36.65 14.09
N VAL A 582 -14.88 -36.52 14.02
CA VAL A 582 -13.98 -37.65 13.76
C VAL A 582 -13.80 -38.41 15.08
N GLN A 583 -14.31 -39.63 15.19
CA GLN A 583 -14.02 -40.46 16.37
C GLN A 583 -12.59 -41.00 16.29
N LYS A 584 -11.71 -40.53 17.17
CA LYS A 584 -10.36 -41.08 17.35
C LYS A 584 -10.33 -41.93 18.63
N ALA A 585 -9.84 -43.16 18.48
CA ALA A 585 -9.83 -44.21 19.48
C ALA A 585 -8.94 -43.89 20.68
N LEU A 586 -9.43 -44.22 21.88
CA LEU A 586 -8.71 -44.18 23.16
C LEU A 586 -7.69 -45.33 23.23
N ALA A 587 -6.43 -44.99 23.47
CA ALA A 587 -5.44 -45.87 24.08
C ALA A 587 -4.68 -45.02 25.12
N GLY A 588 -4.78 -45.42 26.39
CA GLY A 588 -4.09 -44.79 27.50
C GLY A 588 -2.73 -45.42 27.76
N GLU A 589 -1.83 -44.65 28.35
CA GLU A 589 -0.61 -45.10 29.02
C GLU A 589 -0.37 -44.19 30.23
N GLU A 590 -0.20 -44.82 31.40
CA GLU A 590 0.30 -44.23 32.64
C GLU A 590 1.83 -44.18 32.55
N ASP A 591 2.47 -43.09 32.99
CA ASP A 591 3.93 -43.09 33.20
C ASP A 591 4.33 -42.47 34.54
N GLU A 592 5.17 -43.22 35.26
CA GLU A 592 5.66 -42.99 36.62
C GLU A 592 6.77 -41.92 36.65
N GLY A 593 6.62 -40.92 37.53
CA GLY A 593 7.61 -39.87 37.78
C GLY A 593 8.88 -40.39 38.47
N ASN A 594 10.02 -40.23 37.79
CA ASN A 594 11.33 -40.68 38.22
C ASN A 594 12.03 -39.63 39.12
N ASN A 595 12.04 -39.86 40.44
CA ASN A 595 12.67 -39.02 41.46
C ASN A 595 14.22 -39.16 41.47
N TYR A 596 14.92 -38.64 40.46
CA TYR A 596 16.39 -38.66 40.42
C TYR A 596 17.04 -37.61 41.35
N TRP A 597 16.36 -36.48 41.59
CA TRP A 597 16.90 -35.34 42.35
C TRP A 597 16.96 -35.55 43.87
N LEU A 598 16.01 -36.31 44.44
CA LEU A 598 15.98 -36.59 45.89
C LEU A 598 17.15 -37.49 46.35
N TRP A 599 17.65 -38.37 45.49
CA TRP A 599 18.79 -39.26 45.81
C TRP A 599 20.13 -38.54 45.74
N VAL A 600 20.28 -37.55 44.85
CA VAL A 600 21.49 -36.72 44.73
C VAL A 600 21.61 -35.79 45.94
N ILE A 601 20.51 -35.17 46.35
CA ILE A 601 20.47 -34.28 47.53
C ILE A 601 20.72 -35.08 48.82
N ALA A 602 20.15 -36.29 48.94
CA ALA A 602 20.42 -37.18 50.07
C ALA A 602 21.89 -37.64 50.12
N GLY A 603 22.51 -37.91 48.96
CA GLY A 603 23.93 -38.28 48.86
C GLY A 603 24.88 -37.16 49.30
N LEU A 604 24.60 -35.92 48.89
CA LEU A 604 25.38 -34.74 49.28
C LEU A 604 25.27 -34.42 50.77
N LEU A 605 24.08 -34.57 51.36
CA LEU A 605 23.86 -34.39 52.81
C LEU A 605 24.63 -35.42 53.65
N VAL A 606 24.70 -36.68 53.21
CA VAL A 606 25.47 -37.72 53.90
C VAL A 606 26.99 -37.45 53.81
N LEU A 607 27.46 -36.93 52.68
CA LEU A 607 28.87 -36.56 52.49
C LEU A 607 29.27 -35.38 53.41
N ILE A 608 28.40 -34.37 53.50
CA ILE A 608 28.60 -33.20 54.38
C ILE A 608 28.59 -33.63 55.85
N ILE A 609 27.69 -34.52 56.27
CA ILE A 609 27.64 -35.03 57.65
C ILE A 609 28.89 -35.89 57.97
N ALA A 610 29.39 -36.69 57.02
CA ALA A 610 30.60 -37.47 57.19
C ALA A 610 31.87 -36.60 57.33
N ILE A 611 31.94 -35.49 56.59
CA ILE A 611 33.03 -34.50 56.70
C ILE A 611 32.96 -33.77 58.05
N ILE A 612 31.76 -33.39 58.49
CA ILE A 612 31.55 -32.73 59.79
C ILE A 612 31.91 -33.65 60.98
N PHE A 613 31.62 -34.96 60.88
CA PHE A 613 31.95 -35.92 61.94
C PHE A 613 33.44 -36.31 62.00
N ASN A 614 34.15 -36.33 60.87
CA ASN A 614 35.58 -36.67 60.85
C ASN A 614 36.47 -35.61 61.54
N PHE A 615 36.00 -34.36 61.66
CA PHE A 615 36.73 -33.30 62.36
C PHE A 615 36.60 -33.32 63.90
N LYS A 616 35.83 -34.26 64.48
CA LYS A 616 35.67 -34.38 65.95
C LYS A 616 36.62 -35.36 66.62
N ASN A 617 37.42 -36.14 65.86
CA ASN A 617 38.33 -37.16 66.40
C ASN A 617 39.81 -36.96 65.99
N PHE A 618 40.22 -35.76 65.58
CA PHE A 618 41.63 -35.39 65.40
C PHE A 618 42.04 -34.21 66.27
#